data_AF-A0A6N7FIM4-F1
#
_entry.id   AF-A0A6N7FIM4-F1
#
_cell.length_a   1.000
_cell.length_b   1.000
_cell.length_c   1.000
_cell.angle_alpha   90.00
_cell.angle_beta   90.00
_cell.angle_gamma   90.00
#
_symmetry.space_group_name_H-M   'P 1'
#
loop_
_entity.id
_entity.type
_entity.pdbx_description
1 polymer ?
#
loop_
_entity_poly.entity_id
_entity_poly.type
_entity_poly.pdbx_seq_one_letter_code
_entity_poly.pdbx_strand_id
1 'polypeptide(L)'
;MATPRSQRPLDLTPVHTHELPVTPPPDRNIPAEAWVEAPLELLALGDDIGVPTVLYLRQLGPFFIWRAGPGTSRTDTRWMAVDIGDADRRFTFRQHVDGRGEGEGPSGEAHERFRTWKEDLHASR
;
A
#
# COMPACT_ATOMS: atom_id res chain seq x y z
N MET A 1 10.88 22.74 -3.24
CA MET A 1 11.39 21.34 -3.31
C MET A 1 10.44 20.45 -2.53
N ALA A 2 10.10 19.27 -3.02
CA ALA A 2 9.20 18.36 -2.29
C ALA A 2 9.97 17.59 -1.20
N THR A 3 9.40 17.51 0.01
CA THR A 3 10.00 16.75 1.11
C THR A 3 9.97 15.26 0.80
N PRO A 4 11.08 14.51 0.98
CA PRO A 4 11.09 13.05 0.88
C PRO A 4 10.04 12.40 1.79
N ARG A 5 9.43 11.29 1.36
CA ARG A 5 8.34 10.65 2.11
C ARG A 5 8.72 10.28 3.55
N SER A 6 9.96 9.85 3.77
CA SER A 6 10.49 9.50 5.09
C SER A 6 10.61 10.68 6.06
N GLN A 7 10.53 11.92 5.56
CA GLN A 7 10.66 13.15 6.35
C GLN A 7 9.34 13.91 6.48
N ARG A 8 8.26 13.43 5.85
CA ARG A 8 6.95 14.07 5.94
C ARG A 8 6.27 13.68 7.25
N PRO A 9 5.65 14.63 7.96
CA PRO A 9 4.81 14.32 9.12
C PRO A 9 3.67 13.38 8.74
N LEU A 10 3.20 12.59 9.70
CA LEU A 10 1.99 11.80 9.59
C LEU A 10 0.77 12.70 9.82
N ASP A 11 -0.22 12.58 8.94
CA ASP A 11 -1.53 13.20 9.06
C ASP A 11 -2.52 12.15 9.55
N LEU A 12 -2.84 12.19 10.84
CA LEU A 12 -3.78 11.27 11.49
C LEU A 12 -5.23 11.79 11.43
N THR A 13 -5.51 12.83 10.64
CA THR A 13 -6.87 13.32 10.45
C THR A 13 -7.72 12.21 9.84
N PRO A 14 -8.84 11.80 10.47
CA PRO A 14 -9.71 10.78 9.91
C PRO A 14 -10.15 11.16 8.49
N VAL A 15 -10.01 10.22 7.56
CA VAL A 15 -10.33 10.39 6.14
C VAL A 15 -11.19 9.21 5.68
N HIS A 16 -12.28 9.52 4.99
CA HIS A 16 -13.14 8.51 4.39
C HIS A 16 -12.61 8.09 3.00
N THR A 17 -13.01 6.89 2.54
CA THR A 17 -12.67 6.36 1.21
C THR A 17 -12.86 7.37 0.07
N HIS A 18 -13.95 8.15 0.09
CA HIS A 18 -14.27 9.13 -0.96
C HIS A 18 -13.45 10.43 -0.88
N GLU A 19 -12.72 10.64 0.21
CA GLU A 19 -11.88 11.81 0.47
C GLU A 19 -10.39 11.52 0.22
N LEU A 20 -10.01 10.24 0.10
CA LEU A 20 -8.65 9.85 -0.22
C LEU A 20 -8.25 10.36 -1.61
N PRO A 21 -7.14 11.12 -1.72
CA PRO A 21 -6.73 11.70 -3.00
C PRO A 21 -6.07 10.64 -3.88
N VAL A 22 -6.03 10.85 -5.20
CA VAL A 22 -5.32 9.96 -6.14
C VAL A 22 -3.84 9.80 -5.79
N THR A 23 -3.20 10.85 -5.26
CA THR A 23 -1.84 10.82 -4.74
C THR A 23 -1.78 11.62 -3.44
N PRO A 24 -1.03 11.17 -2.42
CA PRO A 24 -0.90 11.89 -1.16
C PRO A 24 -0.25 13.27 -1.39
N PRO A 25 -0.62 14.28 -0.59
CA PRO A 25 0.00 15.60 -0.64
C PRO A 25 1.55 15.54 -0.45
N PRO A 26 2.30 16.48 -1.04
CA PRO A 26 3.77 16.45 -0.99
C PRO A 26 4.34 16.81 0.39
N ASP A 27 3.55 17.38 1.28
CA ASP A 27 3.93 17.91 2.60
C ASP A 27 3.61 16.97 3.77
N ARG A 28 2.78 15.94 3.58
CA ARG A 28 2.38 14.98 4.63
C ARG A 28 2.19 13.57 4.10
N ASN A 29 2.16 12.60 5.02
CA ASN A 29 1.80 11.21 4.73
C ASN A 29 0.47 10.88 5.38
N ILE A 30 -0.36 10.09 4.69
CA ILE A 30 -1.59 9.55 5.24
C ILE A 30 -1.29 8.10 5.67
N PRO A 31 -1.27 7.79 6.97
CA PRO A 31 -1.14 6.42 7.47
C PRO A 31 -2.46 5.66 7.31
N ALA A 32 -2.41 4.32 7.29
CA ALA A 32 -3.62 3.49 7.19
C ALA A 32 -4.58 3.74 8.36
N GLU A 33 -4.04 4.04 9.55
CA GLU A 33 -4.82 4.40 10.75
C GLU A 33 -5.69 5.64 10.57
N ALA A 34 -5.37 6.53 9.62
CA ALA A 34 -6.19 7.70 9.31
C ALA A 34 -7.40 7.34 8.45
N TRP A 35 -7.36 6.24 7.71
CA TRP A 35 -8.45 5.82 6.85
C TRP A 35 -9.52 5.08 7.66
N VAL A 36 -10.72 5.67 7.74
CA VAL A 36 -11.80 5.19 8.60
C VAL A 36 -12.29 3.78 8.23
N GLU A 37 -12.37 3.49 6.94
CA GLU A 37 -12.79 2.19 6.41
C GLU A 37 -11.61 1.21 6.18
N ALA A 38 -10.42 1.52 6.70
CA ALA A 38 -9.27 0.65 6.55
C ALA A 38 -9.54 -0.75 7.13
N PRO A 39 -9.35 -1.83 6.36
CA PRO A 39 -9.51 -3.18 6.89
C PRO A 39 -8.43 -3.48 7.94
N LEU A 40 -8.74 -4.34 8.91
CA LEU A 40 -7.83 -4.67 10.02
C LEU A 40 -6.49 -5.24 9.53
N GLU A 41 -6.53 -6.03 8.46
CA GLU A 41 -5.35 -6.65 7.84
C GLU A 41 -4.46 -5.61 7.15
N LEU A 42 -5.02 -4.47 6.73
CA LEU A 42 -4.22 -3.34 6.29
C LEU A 42 -3.52 -2.67 7.47
N LEU A 43 -4.21 -2.51 8.60
CA LEU A 43 -3.63 -1.92 9.81
C LEU A 43 -2.50 -2.79 10.38
N ALA A 44 -2.65 -4.13 10.30
CA ALA A 44 -1.65 -5.10 10.75
C ALA A 44 -0.60 -5.47 9.67
N LEU A 45 -0.64 -4.86 8.48
CA LEU A 45 0.16 -5.27 7.33
C LEU A 45 1.67 -5.31 7.61
N GLY A 46 2.14 -4.47 8.53
CA GLY A 46 3.55 -4.31 8.86
C GLY A 46 4.03 -5.06 10.11
N ASP A 47 3.13 -5.71 10.84
CA ASP A 47 3.43 -6.29 12.15
C ASP A 47 4.46 -7.42 12.05
N ASP A 48 4.33 -8.29 11.04
CA ASP A 48 5.23 -9.44 10.85
C ASP A 48 6.65 -9.05 10.41
N ILE A 49 6.81 -7.85 9.84
CA ILE A 49 8.11 -7.32 9.38
C ILE A 49 8.70 -6.29 10.37
N GLY A 50 8.05 -6.09 11.53
CA GLY A 50 8.49 -5.14 12.55
C GLY A 50 8.36 -3.67 12.16
N VAL A 51 7.53 -3.35 11.17
CA VAL A 51 7.29 -1.97 10.69
C VAL A 51 5.78 -1.69 10.68
N PRO A 52 5.17 -1.43 11.85
CA PRO A 52 3.71 -1.33 11.97
C PRO A 52 3.12 -0.15 11.18
N THR A 53 3.91 0.90 10.91
CA THR A 53 3.44 2.06 10.16
C THR A 53 3.22 1.73 8.69
N VAL A 54 1.95 1.72 8.28
CA VAL A 54 1.50 1.53 6.91
C VAL A 54 1.11 2.86 6.32
N LEU A 55 1.66 3.22 5.17
CA LEU A 55 1.48 4.54 4.58
C LEU A 55 0.88 4.46 3.17
N TYR A 56 -0.10 5.33 2.89
CA TYR A 56 -0.71 5.49 1.59
C TYR A 56 0.30 5.95 0.54
N LEU A 57 0.27 5.32 -0.65
CA LEU A 57 1.14 5.68 -1.77
C LEU A 57 0.40 6.43 -2.86
N ARG A 58 -0.74 5.90 -3.32
CA ARG A 58 -1.56 6.43 -4.40
C ARG A 58 -2.74 5.51 -4.68
N GLN A 59 -3.67 6.01 -5.46
CA GLN A 59 -4.66 5.24 -6.18
C GLN A 59 -4.06 4.68 -7.48
N LEU A 60 -4.40 3.44 -7.79
CA LEU A 60 -4.01 2.71 -8.98
C LEU A 60 -5.23 2.04 -9.60
N GLY A 61 -5.90 2.71 -10.55
CA GLY A 61 -7.16 2.22 -11.07
C GLY A 61 -8.22 2.17 -9.94
N PRO A 62 -8.89 1.03 -9.71
CA PRO A 62 -9.89 0.89 -8.64
C PRO A 62 -9.27 0.62 -7.25
N PHE A 63 -7.94 0.59 -7.11
CA PHE A 63 -7.30 0.23 -5.84
C PHE A 63 -6.57 1.40 -5.17
N PHE A 64 -6.63 1.48 -3.85
CA PHE A 64 -5.67 2.22 -3.04
C PHE A 64 -4.45 1.35 -2.74
N ILE A 65 -3.26 1.89 -2.99
CA ILE A 65 -1.99 1.20 -2.72
C ILE A 65 -1.38 1.72 -1.43
N TRP A 66 -1.13 0.80 -0.52
CA TRP A 66 -0.53 1.02 0.79
C TRP A 66 0.80 0.30 0.90
N ARG A 67 1.65 0.73 1.83
CA ARG A 67 2.97 0.11 2.05
C ARG A 67 3.42 0.16 3.51
N ALA A 68 3.83 -1.00 4.02
CA ALA A 68 4.65 -1.14 5.23
C ALA A 68 6.13 -1.31 4.83
N GLY A 69 7.04 -0.61 5.50
CA GLY A 69 8.49 -0.73 5.24
C GLY A 69 9.08 0.30 4.26
N PRO A 70 10.39 0.20 3.97
CA PRO A 70 11.16 1.22 3.25
C PRO A 70 10.81 1.34 1.76
N GLY A 71 10.43 0.24 1.10
CA GLY A 71 10.17 0.19 -0.34
C GLY A 71 11.41 0.45 -1.20
N THR A 72 12.60 0.16 -0.66
CA THR A 72 13.86 0.08 -1.41
C THR A 72 14.19 -1.36 -1.76
N SER A 73 15.11 -1.59 -2.70
CA SER A 73 15.53 -2.96 -3.05
C SER A 73 16.11 -3.68 -1.83
N ARG A 74 15.88 -4.99 -1.73
CA ARG A 74 16.42 -5.87 -0.67
C ARG A 74 16.10 -5.40 0.75
N THR A 75 14.91 -4.83 0.92
CA THR A 75 14.32 -4.57 2.24
C THR A 75 13.05 -5.37 2.39
N ASP A 76 12.74 -5.79 3.61
CA ASP A 76 11.43 -6.35 3.91
C ASP A 76 10.39 -5.24 3.77
N THR A 77 9.47 -5.42 2.84
CA THR A 77 8.44 -4.43 2.52
C THR A 77 7.20 -5.16 2.07
N ARG A 78 6.06 -4.74 2.59
CA ARG A 78 4.76 -5.23 2.16
C ARG A 78 3.97 -4.12 1.49
N TRP A 79 3.25 -4.49 0.45
CA TRP A 79 2.26 -3.67 -0.21
C TRP A 79 0.90 -4.36 -0.09
N MET A 80 -0.14 -3.55 0.05
CA MET A 80 -1.51 -4.00 -0.08
C MET A 80 -2.24 -3.07 -1.05
N ALA A 81 -2.95 -3.67 -1.99
CA ALA A 81 -3.95 -3.01 -2.82
C ALA A 81 -5.33 -3.31 -2.21
N VAL A 82 -6.13 -2.28 -1.94
CA VAL A 82 -7.50 -2.44 -1.42
C VAL A 82 -8.45 -1.75 -2.40
N ASP A 83 -9.51 -2.44 -2.84
CA ASP A 83 -10.48 -1.89 -3.78
C ASP A 83 -11.28 -0.76 -3.13
N ILE A 84 -11.54 0.30 -3.89
CA ILE A 84 -12.24 1.51 -3.43
C ILE A 84 -13.73 1.25 -3.20
N GLY A 85 -14.33 0.32 -3.96
CA GLY A 85 -15.73 -0.05 -3.83
C GLY A 85 -15.97 -1.21 -2.86
N ASP A 86 -14.93 -1.98 -2.52
CA ASP A 86 -15.03 -3.18 -1.68
C ASP A 86 -13.72 -3.43 -0.90
N ALA A 87 -13.71 -3.09 0.39
CA ALA A 87 -12.52 -3.26 1.23
C ALA A 87 -12.10 -4.73 1.45
N ASP A 88 -12.99 -5.69 1.19
CA ASP A 88 -12.66 -7.12 1.28
C ASP A 88 -11.90 -7.60 0.03
N ARG A 89 -12.07 -6.92 -1.11
CA ARG A 89 -11.30 -7.18 -2.33
C ARG A 89 -9.93 -6.53 -2.24
N ARG A 90 -8.95 -7.32 -1.79
CA ARG A 90 -7.59 -6.85 -1.49
C ARG A 90 -6.52 -7.87 -1.88
N PHE A 91 -5.36 -7.34 -2.22
CA PHE A 91 -4.23 -8.11 -2.73
C PHE A 91 -2.95 -7.67 -2.04
N THR A 92 -2.04 -8.59 -1.78
CA THR A 92 -0.77 -8.27 -1.11
C THR A 92 0.43 -8.68 -1.95
N PHE A 93 1.52 -7.95 -1.76
CA PHE A 93 2.83 -8.29 -2.29
C PHE A 93 3.87 -8.05 -1.20
N ARG A 94 4.78 -8.99 -1.00
CA ARG A 94 5.93 -8.87 -0.10
C ARG A 94 7.21 -8.92 -0.92
N GLN A 95 8.12 -8.01 -0.61
CA GLN A 95 9.51 -8.10 -1.02
C GLN A 95 10.33 -8.47 0.20
N HIS A 96 11.17 -9.48 0.06
CA HIS A 96 12.06 -9.99 1.10
C HIS A 96 13.42 -9.29 1.05
N VAL A 97 14.19 -9.43 2.13
CA VAL A 97 15.54 -8.87 2.26
C VAL A 97 16.54 -9.48 1.26
N ASP A 98 16.29 -10.69 0.78
CA ASP A 98 17.10 -11.34 -0.27
C ASP A 98 16.80 -10.79 -1.68
N GLY A 99 15.77 -9.94 -1.80
CA GLY A 99 15.31 -9.35 -3.06
C GLY A 99 14.25 -10.18 -3.79
N ARG A 100 13.84 -11.33 -3.26
CA ARG A 100 12.70 -12.09 -3.77
C ARG A 100 11.41 -11.30 -3.52
N GLY A 101 10.49 -11.39 -4.47
CA GLY A 101 9.12 -10.93 -4.28
C GLY A 101 8.14 -12.09 -4.30
N GLU A 102 7.01 -11.92 -3.65
CA GLU A 102 5.86 -12.84 -3.74
C GLU A 102 4.56 -12.07 -3.48
N GLY A 103 3.51 -12.41 -4.20
CA GLY A 103 2.19 -11.81 -4.01
C GLY A 103 1.18 -12.37 -5.00
N GLU A 104 -0.09 -12.25 -4.67
CA GLU A 104 -1.20 -12.65 -5.54
C GLU A 104 -1.88 -11.40 -6.08
N GLY A 105 -2.18 -11.39 -7.38
CA GLY A 105 -2.90 -10.29 -8.04
C GLY A 105 -4.39 -10.64 -8.27
N PRO A 106 -5.19 -9.69 -8.79
CA PRO A 106 -6.61 -9.91 -9.07
C PRO A 106 -6.94 -11.04 -10.04
N SER A 107 -6.00 -11.46 -10.88
CA SER A 107 -6.15 -12.62 -11.77
C SER A 107 -6.13 -13.96 -11.03
N GLY A 108 -5.72 -13.97 -9.75
CA GLY A 108 -5.40 -15.19 -8.99
C GLY A 108 -4.00 -15.76 -9.31
N GLU A 109 -3.21 -15.08 -10.15
CA GLU A 109 -1.84 -15.49 -10.43
C GLU A 109 -0.88 -15.06 -9.32
N ALA A 110 0.10 -15.94 -9.03
CA ALA A 110 1.23 -15.62 -8.18
C ALA A 110 2.28 -14.81 -8.96
N HIS A 111 2.81 -13.76 -8.33
CA HIS A 111 3.80 -12.87 -8.91
C HIS A 111 5.06 -12.83 -8.06
N GLU A 112 6.21 -13.03 -8.70
CA GLU A 112 7.52 -12.88 -8.05
C GLU A 112 8.11 -11.47 -8.18
N ARG A 113 7.53 -10.64 -9.06
CA ARG A 113 8.02 -9.31 -9.37
C ARG A 113 6.95 -8.27 -9.06
N PHE A 114 7.34 -7.21 -8.34
CA PHE A 114 6.41 -6.12 -8.02
C PHE A 114 5.83 -5.44 -9.27
N ARG A 115 6.59 -5.44 -10.37
CA ARG A 115 6.11 -4.88 -11.64
C ARG A 115 4.93 -5.66 -12.20
N THR A 116 5.01 -6.99 -12.25
CA THR A 116 3.96 -7.84 -12.83
C THR A 116 2.69 -7.81 -11.97
N TRP A 117 2.86 -7.79 -10.64
CA TRP A 117 1.74 -7.60 -9.70
C TRP A 117 0.98 -6.28 -9.95
N LYS A 118 1.71 -5.17 -10.18
CA LYS A 118 1.06 -3.89 -10.55
C LYS A 118 0.39 -3.91 -11.91
N GLU A 119 0.96 -4.63 -12.88
CA GLU A 119 0.38 -4.76 -14.21
C GLU A 119 -0.97 -5.52 -14.12
N ASP A 120 -1.05 -6.55 -13.28
CA ASP A 120 -2.29 -7.28 -13.03
C ASP A 120 -3.35 -6.39 -12.34
N LEU A 121 -2.97 -5.63 -11.31
CA LEU A 121 -3.86 -4.62 -10.69
C LEU A 121 -4.40 -3.59 -11.69
N HIS A 122 -3.60 -3.23 -12.69
CA HIS A 122 -4.03 -2.32 -13.75
C HIS A 122 -4.98 -2.97 -14.75
N ALA A 123 -4.83 -4.27 -14.99
CA ALA A 123 -5.63 -5.03 -15.94
C ALA A 123 -7.03 -5.35 -15.41
N SER A 124 -7.20 -5.42 -14.08
CA SER A 124 -8.48 -5.76 -13.43
C SER A 124 -9.49 -4.59 -13.32
N ARG A 125 -9.43 -3.65 -14.27
CA ARG A 125 -10.30 -2.47 -14.36
C ARG A 125 -11.69 -2.80 -14.87
#